data_AF-A0A1Q8WHF4-F1
#
_entry.id   AF-A0A1Q8WHF4-F1
#
_cell.length_a   1.000
_cell.length_b   1.000
_cell.length_c   1.000
_cell.angle_alpha   90.00
_cell.angle_beta   90.00
_cell.angle_gamma   90.00
#
_symmetry.space_group_name_H-M   'P 1'
#
loop_
_entity.id
_entity.type
_entity.pdbx_description
1 polymer ?
#
loop_
_entity_poly.entity_id
_entity_poly.type
_entity_poly.pdbx_seq_one_letter_code
_entity_poly.pdbx_strand_id
1 'polypeptide(L)'
;MSPSLHPLARSANRRRSALRLPLVAGLSLALAVPALAACQDESGPAHPSASSSASSSAEKSGKGTEPSGKPSDSSSTEGTEVNGGAAGWHIIVSAPGWTNTKRDTGGVNELVSDDGCQFVTMQNLLNGQLSTDRKDTETYAANEQQKFSQGVTHVSFKPAQDDSTSVKDASGNAIETKRLDWTYTGKDGKEYQATEFIRAFSTIKRPTMLTATLICPKDKYSTAVLDDLMKDTTVTDPGPADMDEGTSGDGAGKDSKSDDKKSDEKGSGSSPKDT
;
A
#
# COMPACT_ATOMS: atom_id res chain seq x y z
N MET A 1 7.41 4.31 95.13
CA MET A 1 6.26 3.39 95.22
C MET A 1 5.79 3.07 93.80
N SER A 2 6.01 1.84 93.35
CA SER A 2 5.32 1.17 92.24
C SER A 2 4.43 0.08 92.87
N PRO A 3 3.33 -0.44 92.28
CA PRO A 3 3.17 -0.93 90.88
C PRO A 3 1.80 -0.57 90.25
N SER A 4 1.50 -0.83 88.96
CA SER A 4 0.92 -2.10 88.46
C SER A 4 0.69 -2.11 86.93
N LEU A 5 0.56 -3.33 86.40
CA LEU A 5 0.66 -3.83 85.02
C LEU A 5 -0.60 -3.71 84.13
N HIS A 6 -0.38 -3.84 82.81
CA HIS A 6 -1.29 -3.90 81.64
C HIS A 6 -2.32 -5.07 81.63
N PRO A 7 -3.36 -5.11 80.75
CA PRO A 7 -3.21 -5.68 79.37
C PRO A 7 -4.16 -5.17 78.22
N LEU A 8 -3.63 -5.31 76.98
CA LEU A 8 -4.22 -5.77 75.69
C LEU A 8 -5.12 -4.91 74.74
N ALA A 9 -4.57 -4.78 73.50
CA ALA A 9 -5.14 -5.08 72.16
C ALA A 9 -6.14 -4.12 71.46
N ARG A 10 -5.76 -3.54 70.30
CA ARG A 10 -6.08 -4.06 68.94
C ARG A 10 -5.57 -3.14 67.82
N SER A 11 -5.15 -3.81 66.74
CA SER A 11 -4.78 -3.31 65.41
C SER A 11 -5.86 -2.46 64.73
N ALA A 12 -5.45 -1.38 64.04
CA ALA A 12 -5.92 -1.08 62.67
C ALA A 12 -5.08 0.03 62.03
N ASN A 13 -4.33 -0.37 61.00
CA ASN A 13 -3.62 0.45 60.04
C ASN A 13 -4.64 1.21 59.16
N ARG A 14 -4.53 2.54 59.02
CA ARG A 14 -5.15 3.27 57.90
C ARG A 14 -4.08 4.12 57.21
N ARG A 15 -3.57 3.58 56.11
CA ARG A 15 -2.77 4.27 55.12
C ARG A 15 -3.54 5.46 54.56
N ARG A 16 -2.86 6.59 54.46
CA ARG A 16 -3.29 7.77 53.71
C ARG A 16 -3.28 7.43 52.22
N SER A 17 -4.44 7.46 51.56
CA SER A 17 -4.53 7.44 50.11
C SER A 17 -4.09 8.80 49.57
N ALA A 18 -2.84 8.89 49.11
CA ALA A 18 -2.42 9.95 48.20
C ALA A 18 -2.83 9.53 46.79
N LEU A 19 -3.89 10.15 46.27
CA LEU A 19 -4.33 10.00 44.89
C LEU A 19 -3.27 10.66 43.99
N ARG A 20 -2.31 9.87 43.50
CA ARG A 20 -1.37 10.33 42.46
C ARG A 20 -2.06 10.16 41.11
N LEU A 21 -2.51 11.26 40.53
CA LEU A 21 -2.84 11.29 39.10
C LEU A 21 -1.56 11.02 38.30
N PRO A 22 -1.54 10.06 37.36
CA PRO A 22 -0.45 9.95 36.41
C PRO A 22 -0.56 11.11 35.43
N LEU A 23 0.43 12.01 35.47
CA LEU A 23 0.64 13.03 34.47
C LEU A 23 1.18 12.30 33.22
N VAL A 24 0.28 11.91 32.31
CA VAL A 24 0.66 11.35 31.01
C VAL A 24 1.22 12.52 30.19
N ALA A 25 2.55 12.66 30.23
CA ALA A 25 3.26 13.53 29.33
C ALA A 25 3.17 12.93 27.92
N GLY A 26 2.26 13.46 27.10
CA GLY A 26 2.21 13.18 25.67
C GLY A 26 3.53 13.62 25.03
N LEU A 27 4.42 12.65 24.79
CA LEU A 27 5.68 12.85 24.10
C LEU A 27 5.37 12.90 22.60
N SER A 28 5.07 14.08 22.06
CA SER A 28 4.99 14.29 20.62
C SER A 28 6.36 14.06 19.99
N LEU A 29 6.61 12.83 19.54
CA LEU A 29 7.77 12.49 18.74
C LEU A 29 7.52 13.01 17.31
N ALA A 30 7.91 14.25 17.04
CA ALA A 30 8.00 14.75 15.68
C ALA A 30 9.20 14.09 14.99
N LEU A 31 9.03 12.85 14.53
CA LEU A 31 9.90 12.30 13.49
C LEU A 31 9.55 13.04 12.21
N ALA A 32 10.45 13.92 11.79
CA ALA A 32 10.40 14.51 10.47
C ALA A 32 10.62 13.39 9.45
N VAL A 33 9.52 12.81 8.96
CA VAL A 33 9.50 12.22 7.62
C VAL A 33 9.95 13.34 6.68
N PRO A 34 10.96 13.15 5.83
CA PRO A 34 11.37 14.16 4.87
C PRO A 34 10.18 14.50 3.97
N ALA A 35 9.50 15.61 4.25
CA ALA A 35 8.54 16.19 3.34
C ALA A 35 9.33 16.67 2.12
N LEU A 36 9.18 15.98 0.99
CA LEU A 36 9.62 16.51 -0.29
C LEU A 36 8.77 17.74 -0.58
N ALA A 37 9.30 18.91 -0.26
CA ALA A 37 8.76 20.18 -0.71
C ALA A 37 8.85 20.18 -2.25
N ALA A 38 7.71 19.96 -2.91
CA ALA A 38 7.57 20.34 -4.30
C ALA A 38 7.64 21.87 -4.35
N CYS A 39 8.76 22.40 -4.81
CA CYS A 39 8.85 23.79 -5.19
C CYS A 39 7.86 24.04 -6.33
N GLN A 40 6.76 24.72 -6.01
CA GLN A 40 5.87 25.36 -6.97
C GLN A 40 6.37 26.77 -7.20
N ASP A 41 6.70 27.08 -8.45
CA ASP A 41 6.68 28.43 -8.99
C ASP A 41 6.55 28.33 -10.52
N GLU A 42 5.39 28.68 -11.07
CA GLU A 42 5.26 29.78 -12.03
C GLU A 42 3.78 29.99 -12.42
N SER A 43 3.43 31.26 -12.63
CA SER A 43 2.08 31.81 -12.65
C SER A 43 1.43 31.90 -14.04
N GLY A 44 0.17 31.44 -14.14
CA GLY A 44 -0.96 32.03 -14.91
C GLY A 44 -1.07 31.78 -16.43
N PRO A 45 -2.19 32.19 -17.10
CA PRO A 45 -3.53 32.54 -16.61
C PRO A 45 -4.67 31.66 -17.17
N ALA A 46 -5.84 31.76 -16.56
CA ALA A 46 -7.08 31.10 -16.94
C ALA A 46 -7.70 31.63 -18.25
N HIS A 47 -8.23 30.73 -19.08
CA HIS A 47 -9.26 31.06 -20.07
C HIS A 47 -10.30 29.91 -20.18
N PRO A 48 -11.61 30.22 -20.06
CA PRO A 48 -12.68 29.26 -20.34
C PRO A 48 -13.10 29.38 -21.81
N SER A 49 -13.29 28.26 -22.48
CA SER A 49 -14.01 28.23 -23.76
C SER A 49 -14.95 27.04 -23.80
N ALA A 50 -16.22 27.34 -23.55
CA ALA A 50 -17.34 26.57 -24.06
C ALA A 50 -17.48 26.88 -25.56
N SER A 51 -17.68 25.86 -26.40
CA SER A 51 -18.58 25.95 -27.54
C SER A 51 -18.84 24.58 -28.16
N SER A 52 -20.14 24.31 -28.25
CA SER A 52 -20.89 23.31 -28.99
C SER A 52 -20.62 23.24 -30.50
N SER A 53 -20.69 22.02 -31.04
CA SER A 53 -21.14 21.70 -32.42
C SER A 53 -21.48 20.20 -32.46
N ALA A 54 -22.75 19.82 -32.49
CA ALA A 54 -23.63 19.69 -33.65
C ALA A 54 -23.25 18.53 -34.60
N SER A 55 -23.90 17.39 -34.32
CA SER A 55 -24.62 16.47 -35.21
C SER A 55 -24.12 16.19 -36.64
N SER A 56 -23.88 14.90 -36.93
CA SER A 56 -24.43 14.23 -38.12
C SER A 56 -24.21 12.71 -38.05
N SER A 57 -25.28 11.92 -38.12
CA SER A 57 -25.40 10.79 -39.07
C SER A 57 -26.75 10.08 -38.93
N ALA A 58 -27.26 9.69 -40.10
CA ALA A 58 -28.60 9.25 -40.39
C ALA A 58 -28.88 7.79 -40.03
N GLU A 59 -30.17 7.49 -39.95
CA GLU A 59 -30.79 6.20 -39.68
C GLU A 59 -30.47 5.12 -40.73
N LYS A 60 -30.39 3.86 -40.29
CA LYS A 60 -30.94 2.73 -41.04
C LYS A 60 -31.32 1.56 -40.11
N SER A 61 -32.60 1.20 -40.15
CA SER A 61 -33.22 0.07 -39.46
C SER A 61 -32.73 -1.28 -40.00
N GLY A 62 -32.64 -2.28 -39.12
CA GLY A 62 -32.43 -3.69 -39.46
C GLY A 62 -32.66 -4.61 -38.26
N LYS A 63 -33.65 -5.49 -38.39
CA LYS A 63 -34.34 -6.28 -37.34
C LYS A 63 -33.66 -7.64 -37.08
N GLY A 64 -33.40 -7.94 -35.80
CA GLY A 64 -33.52 -9.24 -35.10
C GLY A 64 -32.60 -10.41 -35.51
N THR A 65 -31.92 -11.02 -34.52
CA THR A 65 -31.95 -12.46 -34.13
C THR A 65 -30.86 -12.72 -33.07
N GLU A 66 -31.26 -13.07 -31.84
CA GLU A 66 -30.46 -13.81 -30.84
C GLU A 66 -30.79 -15.32 -30.99
N PRO A 67 -30.09 -16.30 -30.35
CA PRO A 67 -28.91 -16.22 -29.48
C PRO A 67 -27.82 -17.30 -29.77
N SER A 68 -26.57 -17.08 -29.34
CA SER A 68 -25.69 -18.13 -28.76
C SER A 68 -24.26 -17.64 -28.49
N GLY A 69 -23.90 -17.64 -27.20
CA GLY A 69 -22.65 -18.21 -26.67
C GLY A 69 -21.30 -17.61 -27.07
N LYS A 70 -20.80 -16.67 -26.25
CA LYS A 70 -19.43 -16.66 -25.67
C LYS A 70 -19.32 -15.48 -24.68
N PRO A 71 -18.86 -15.66 -23.43
CA PRO A 71 -18.52 -14.51 -22.60
C PRO A 71 -17.21 -13.95 -23.15
N SER A 72 -17.28 -12.80 -23.82
CA SER A 72 -16.10 -11.98 -24.05
C SER A 72 -15.89 -11.16 -22.78
N ASP A 73 -15.10 -11.71 -21.87
CA ASP A 73 -14.50 -10.98 -20.76
C ASP A 73 -13.50 -9.97 -21.33
N SER A 74 -13.96 -8.73 -21.48
CA SER A 74 -13.11 -7.55 -21.39
C SER A 74 -13.98 -6.37 -20.97
N SER A 75 -14.64 -6.48 -19.82
CA SER A 75 -15.10 -5.29 -19.13
C SER A 75 -13.87 -4.61 -18.54
N SER A 76 -13.23 -3.76 -19.34
CA SER A 76 -12.54 -2.61 -18.77
C SER A 76 -13.63 -1.85 -18.00
N THR A 77 -13.70 -2.09 -16.70
CA THR A 77 -14.60 -1.38 -15.82
C THR A 77 -14.17 0.09 -15.93
N GLU A 78 -14.93 0.89 -16.69
CA GLU A 78 -14.86 2.34 -16.58
C GLU A 78 -15.31 2.69 -15.16
N GLY A 79 -14.35 2.63 -14.22
CA GLY A 79 -14.49 3.22 -12.92
C GLY A 79 -14.74 4.71 -13.12
N THR A 80 -15.68 5.27 -12.40
CA THR A 80 -15.83 6.73 -12.32
C THR A 80 -14.50 7.28 -11.81
N GLU A 81 -13.77 8.00 -12.67
CA GLU A 81 -12.47 8.60 -12.35
C GLU A 81 -12.64 9.50 -11.10
N VAL A 82 -12.15 9.05 -9.95
CA VAL A 82 -11.97 9.91 -8.78
C VAL A 82 -10.54 10.49 -8.80
N ASN A 83 -10.29 11.54 -8.02
CA ASN A 83 -8.98 12.22 -7.93
C ASN A 83 -8.34 12.72 -9.25
N GLY A 84 -9.12 12.85 -10.33
CA GLY A 84 -8.61 13.23 -11.65
C GLY A 84 -7.68 12.18 -12.26
N GLY A 85 -7.85 10.90 -11.91
CA GLY A 85 -7.10 9.78 -12.47
C GLY A 85 -5.76 9.48 -11.78
N ALA A 86 -5.57 10.01 -10.56
CA ALA A 86 -4.46 9.67 -9.69
C ALA A 86 -4.93 8.61 -8.67
N ALA A 87 -4.14 7.54 -8.50
CA ALA A 87 -4.37 6.61 -7.41
C ALA A 87 -4.20 7.31 -6.05
N GLY A 88 -4.96 6.93 -5.04
CA GLY A 88 -4.86 7.57 -3.73
C GLY A 88 -5.26 6.70 -2.56
N TRP A 89 -4.83 7.11 -1.36
CA TRP A 89 -5.19 6.42 -0.13
C TRP A 89 -6.55 6.88 0.39
N HIS A 90 -7.42 5.92 0.66
CA HIS A 90 -8.56 6.09 1.53
C HIS A 90 -8.22 5.48 2.90
N ILE A 91 -7.92 6.34 3.87
CA ILE A 91 -7.44 5.94 5.20
C ILE A 91 -8.57 5.83 6.23
N ILE A 92 -8.32 5.03 7.27
CA ILE A 92 -9.13 5.10 8.49
C ILE A 92 -9.00 6.46 9.16
N VAL A 93 -10.16 7.01 9.51
CA VAL A 93 -10.22 8.27 10.27
C VAL A 93 -10.08 8.06 11.78
N SER A 94 -10.16 6.81 12.26
CA SER A 94 -10.02 6.41 13.66
C SER A 94 -9.84 4.90 13.81
N ALA A 95 -8.95 4.46 14.70
CA ALA A 95 -8.86 3.10 15.23
C ALA A 95 -8.70 3.12 16.76
N PRO A 96 -9.16 2.10 17.50
CA PRO A 96 -8.97 2.04 18.95
C PRO A 96 -7.49 2.14 19.34
N GLY A 97 -7.15 3.08 20.23
CA GLY A 97 -5.77 3.30 20.68
C GLY A 97 -4.87 4.04 19.69
N TRP A 98 -5.43 4.57 18.59
CA TRP A 98 -4.72 5.37 17.58
C TRP A 98 -5.28 6.78 17.49
N THR A 99 -4.39 7.76 17.41
CA THR A 99 -4.71 9.17 17.23
C THR A 99 -4.25 9.61 15.85
N ASN A 100 -5.11 10.27 15.08
CA ASN A 100 -4.72 10.92 13.83
C ASN A 100 -3.95 12.22 14.14
N THR A 101 -2.69 12.29 13.75
CA THR A 101 -1.81 13.44 13.97
C THR A 101 -1.60 14.25 12.70
N LYS A 102 -1.75 13.63 11.52
CA LYS A 102 -1.78 14.30 10.22
C LYS A 102 -2.86 13.70 9.34
N ARG A 103 -3.60 14.57 8.65
CA ARG A 103 -4.55 14.19 7.62
C ARG A 103 -4.29 15.00 6.36
N ASP A 104 -4.07 14.30 5.25
CA ASP A 104 -3.86 14.82 3.89
C ASP A 104 -2.96 16.06 3.82
N THR A 105 -1.93 16.11 4.65
CA THR A 105 -1.01 17.24 4.72
C THR A 105 0.14 16.96 3.77
N GLY A 106 0.06 17.51 2.55
CA GLY A 106 1.05 17.27 1.50
C GLY A 106 1.07 15.82 1.03
N GLY A 107 -0.10 15.17 0.96
CA GLY A 107 -0.21 13.76 0.56
C GLY A 107 0.18 12.77 1.67
N VAL A 108 0.39 13.24 2.90
CA VAL A 108 0.75 12.39 4.05
C VAL A 108 -0.40 12.29 5.03
N ASN A 109 -0.67 11.06 5.47
CA ASN A 109 -1.53 10.74 6.59
C ASN A 109 -0.75 10.03 7.68
N GLU A 110 -1.06 10.29 8.94
CA GLU A 110 -0.34 9.71 10.08
C GLU A 110 -1.29 9.41 11.24
N LEU A 111 -1.19 8.17 11.72
CA LEU A 111 -1.78 7.71 12.97
C LEU A 111 -0.67 7.35 13.94
N VAL A 112 -0.82 7.74 15.21
CA VAL A 112 0.11 7.40 16.29
C VAL A 112 -0.63 6.63 17.36
N SER A 113 -0.06 5.51 17.81
CA SER A 113 -0.65 4.70 18.87
C SER A 113 -0.16 5.11 20.26
N ASP A 114 -0.93 4.77 21.29
CA ASP A 114 -0.53 4.94 22.69
C ASP A 114 0.73 4.12 23.07
N ASP A 115 1.00 3.04 22.32
CA ASP A 115 2.20 2.19 22.46
C ASP A 115 3.42 2.76 21.71
N GLY A 116 3.29 3.92 21.06
CA GLY A 116 4.39 4.61 20.37
C GLY A 116 4.65 4.10 18.95
N CYS A 117 3.71 3.36 18.36
CA CYS A 117 3.75 3.03 16.93
C CYS A 117 3.27 4.21 16.08
N GLN A 118 3.71 4.25 14.83
CA GLN A 118 3.28 5.20 13.81
C GLN A 118 2.87 4.42 12.57
N PHE A 119 1.67 4.70 12.07
CA PHE A 119 1.20 4.22 10.77
C PHE A 119 1.07 5.43 9.85
N VAL A 120 1.89 5.45 8.81
CA VAL A 120 2.03 6.57 7.88
C VAL A 120 1.65 6.09 6.50
N THR A 121 0.78 6.81 5.81
CA THR A 121 0.61 6.63 4.37
C THR A 121 1.05 7.87 3.63
N MET A 122 1.66 7.67 2.47
CA MET A 122 2.10 8.75 1.59
C MET A 122 1.56 8.53 0.18
N GLN A 123 1.18 9.64 -0.45
CA GLN A 123 0.76 9.71 -1.84
C GLN A 123 1.48 10.87 -2.50
N ASN A 124 2.30 10.59 -3.50
CA ASN A 124 3.05 11.60 -4.24
C ASN A 124 2.87 11.40 -5.74
N LEU A 125 2.63 12.48 -6.47
CA LEU A 125 2.65 12.43 -7.93
C LEU A 125 4.06 12.08 -8.41
N LEU A 126 4.14 11.16 -9.36
CA LEU A 126 5.36 10.82 -10.07
C LEU A 126 5.52 11.77 -11.25
N ASN A 127 6.72 12.32 -11.40
CA ASN A 127 7.08 13.24 -12.48
C ASN A 127 8.36 12.72 -13.16
N GLY A 128 8.58 13.16 -14.41
CA GLY A 128 9.77 12.82 -15.18
C GLY A 128 9.58 11.61 -16.09
N GLN A 129 10.69 11.00 -16.50
CA GLN A 129 10.67 9.83 -17.36
C GLN A 129 10.33 8.59 -16.53
N LEU A 130 9.11 8.10 -16.69
CA LEU A 130 8.63 6.88 -16.07
C LEU A 130 8.88 5.68 -16.96
N SER A 131 8.91 4.49 -16.35
CA SER A 131 9.09 3.22 -17.04
C SER A 131 7.83 2.37 -16.89
N THR A 132 7.92 1.25 -16.17
CA THR A 132 6.78 0.40 -15.83
C THR A 132 6.53 0.49 -14.33
N ASP A 133 5.30 0.18 -13.96
CA ASP A 133 4.84 0.02 -12.59
C ASP A 133 5.82 -0.78 -11.72
N ARG A 134 6.25 -1.98 -12.17
CA ARG A 134 7.26 -2.79 -11.48
C ARG A 134 8.60 -2.07 -11.33
N LYS A 135 9.17 -1.57 -12.44
CA LYS A 135 10.52 -0.98 -12.43
C LYS A 135 10.60 0.29 -11.58
N ASP A 136 9.58 1.12 -11.63
CA ASP A 136 9.52 2.36 -10.85
C ASP A 136 9.30 2.06 -9.36
N THR A 137 8.51 1.03 -9.04
CA THR A 137 8.35 0.50 -7.66
C THR A 137 9.68 -0.02 -7.11
N GLU A 138 10.39 -0.86 -7.87
CA GLU A 138 11.71 -1.40 -7.49
C GLU A 138 12.74 -0.29 -7.27
N THR A 139 12.78 0.67 -8.20
CA THR A 139 13.69 1.82 -8.12
C THR A 139 13.42 2.65 -6.87
N TYR A 140 12.14 2.92 -6.57
CA TYR A 140 11.77 3.65 -5.36
C TYR A 140 12.16 2.88 -4.10
N ALA A 141 11.86 1.58 -4.03
CA ALA A 141 12.21 0.75 -2.87
C ALA A 141 13.72 0.71 -2.62
N ALA A 142 14.54 0.55 -3.66
CA ALA A 142 16.00 0.58 -3.54
C ALA A 142 16.51 1.94 -3.02
N ASN A 143 15.95 3.04 -3.56
CA ASN A 143 16.29 4.38 -3.11
C ASN A 143 15.86 4.62 -1.66
N GLU A 144 14.71 4.09 -1.23
CA GLU A 144 14.22 4.22 0.14
C GLU A 144 15.13 3.48 1.12
N GLN A 145 15.50 2.24 0.81
CA GLN A 145 16.48 1.48 1.63
C GLN A 145 17.81 2.22 1.74
N GLN A 146 18.31 2.79 0.63
CA GLN A 146 19.55 3.56 0.63
C GLN A 146 19.44 4.83 1.49
N LYS A 147 18.37 5.61 1.32
CA LYS A 147 18.13 6.84 2.09
C LYS A 147 17.97 6.55 3.57
N PHE A 148 17.16 5.55 3.91
CA PHE A 148 16.93 5.17 5.30
C PHE A 148 18.23 4.75 5.99
N SER A 149 19.08 3.98 5.29
CA SER A 149 20.39 3.56 5.79
C SER A 149 21.34 4.72 6.10
N GLN A 150 21.16 5.90 5.51
CA GLN A 150 21.97 7.08 5.79
C GLN A 150 21.48 7.86 7.01
N GLY A 151 20.21 7.69 7.40
CA GLY A 151 19.55 8.48 8.45
C GLY A 151 19.50 7.83 9.83
N VAL A 152 19.84 6.54 9.94
CA VAL A 152 19.73 5.75 11.17
C VAL A 152 20.97 4.88 11.42
N THR A 153 21.07 4.29 12.61
CA THR A 153 22.14 3.36 12.97
C THR A 153 21.62 1.93 13.08
N HIS A 154 22.51 0.96 12.89
CA HIS A 154 22.23 -0.49 13.00
C HIS A 154 21.01 -0.97 12.19
N VAL A 155 20.84 -0.43 10.98
CA VAL A 155 19.76 -0.87 10.10
C VAL A 155 20.02 -2.30 9.60
N SER A 156 18.97 -3.11 9.57
CA SER A 156 18.99 -4.45 8.97
C SER A 156 17.69 -4.69 8.22
N PHE A 157 17.79 -4.84 6.91
CA PHE A 157 16.68 -5.19 6.02
C PHE A 157 16.58 -6.71 5.88
N LYS A 158 15.35 -7.21 5.91
CA LYS A 158 15.05 -8.55 5.39
C LYS A 158 15.04 -8.50 3.86
N PRO A 159 15.19 -9.66 3.18
CA PRO A 159 14.92 -9.73 1.75
C PRO A 159 13.54 -9.15 1.45
N ALA A 160 13.48 -8.24 0.47
CA ALA A 160 12.23 -7.66 0.01
C ALA A 160 11.31 -8.76 -0.50
N GLN A 161 10.01 -8.61 -0.25
CA GLN A 161 8.99 -9.50 -0.79
C GLN A 161 8.34 -8.81 -1.97
N ASP A 162 8.42 -9.44 -3.13
CA ASP A 162 7.72 -9.00 -4.34
C ASP A 162 6.28 -9.53 -4.34
N ASP A 163 5.42 -8.84 -5.09
CA ASP A 163 4.02 -9.20 -5.35
C ASP A 163 3.19 -9.43 -4.08
N SER A 164 3.46 -8.63 -3.04
CA SER A 164 2.69 -8.67 -1.81
C SER A 164 1.27 -8.14 -2.04
N THR A 165 0.27 -8.90 -1.61
CA THR A 165 -1.16 -8.64 -1.82
C THR A 165 -1.88 -8.13 -0.57
N SER A 166 -1.13 -7.58 0.39
CA SER A 166 -1.69 -7.02 1.64
C SER A 166 -2.47 -5.71 1.43
N VAL A 167 -2.14 -4.95 0.38
CA VAL A 167 -2.85 -3.73 0.00
C VAL A 167 -4.07 -4.08 -0.85
N LYS A 168 -5.19 -3.39 -0.62
CA LYS A 168 -6.44 -3.62 -1.36
C LYS A 168 -7.04 -2.33 -1.88
N ASP A 169 -7.79 -2.44 -2.96
CA ASP A 169 -8.67 -1.36 -3.42
C ASP A 169 -9.95 -1.27 -2.59
N ALA A 170 -10.76 -0.23 -2.84
CA ALA A 170 -12.05 -0.02 -2.17
C ALA A 170 -13.09 -1.14 -2.41
N SER A 171 -12.90 -1.98 -3.45
CA SER A 171 -13.74 -3.14 -3.74
C SER A 171 -13.24 -4.42 -3.07
N GLY A 172 -12.07 -4.37 -2.41
CA GLY A 172 -11.43 -5.48 -1.74
C GLY A 172 -10.52 -6.32 -2.64
N ASN A 173 -10.27 -5.91 -3.88
CA ASN A 173 -9.31 -6.58 -4.76
C ASN A 173 -7.90 -6.30 -4.29
N ALA A 174 -7.04 -7.32 -4.34
CA ALA A 174 -5.63 -7.17 -3.99
C ALA A 174 -4.89 -6.33 -5.04
N ILE A 175 -3.94 -5.53 -4.57
CA ILE A 175 -2.99 -4.78 -5.39
C ILE A 175 -1.61 -5.32 -5.06
N GLU A 176 -0.85 -5.70 -6.08
CA GLU A 176 0.53 -6.13 -5.90
C GLU A 176 1.40 -4.95 -5.49
N THR A 177 2.25 -5.18 -4.50
CA THR A 177 3.18 -4.19 -3.95
C THR A 177 4.52 -4.83 -3.66
N LYS A 178 5.56 -4.01 -3.58
CA LYS A 178 6.82 -4.44 -2.98
C LYS A 178 6.78 -4.17 -1.49
N ARG A 179 7.01 -5.22 -0.69
CA ARG A 179 7.05 -5.13 0.77
C ARG A 179 8.48 -5.14 1.27
N LEU A 180 8.80 -4.16 2.10
CA LEU A 180 10.05 -4.05 2.83
C LEU A 180 9.82 -4.28 4.33
N ASP A 181 10.67 -5.07 4.96
CA ASP A 181 10.68 -5.26 6.41
C ASP A 181 12.09 -4.99 6.94
N TRP A 182 12.22 -4.16 7.96
CA TRP A 182 13.53 -3.85 8.54
C TRP A 182 13.47 -3.54 10.04
N THR A 183 14.65 -3.53 10.64
CA THR A 183 14.87 -3.06 12.01
C THR A 183 15.97 -2.01 12.02
N TYR A 184 15.96 -1.14 13.03
CA TYR A 184 16.99 -0.11 13.21
C TYR A 184 17.04 0.39 14.66
N THR A 185 18.12 1.08 15.04
CA THR A 185 18.20 1.81 16.30
C THR A 185 17.80 3.27 16.07
N GLY A 186 16.76 3.72 16.77
CA GLY A 186 16.28 5.10 16.71
C GLY A 186 17.25 6.08 17.39
N LYS A 187 17.03 7.38 17.18
CA LYS A 187 17.82 8.45 17.83
C LYS A 187 17.69 8.45 19.36
N ASP A 188 16.63 7.84 19.89
CA ASP A 188 16.41 7.65 21.32
C ASP A 188 17.12 6.40 21.89
N GLY A 189 17.89 5.68 21.06
CA GLY A 189 18.64 4.48 21.43
C GLY A 189 17.80 3.21 21.51
N LYS A 190 16.50 3.25 21.17
CA LYS A 190 15.64 2.06 21.17
C LYS A 190 15.69 1.33 19.84
N GLU A 191 15.40 0.03 19.88
CA GLU A 191 15.21 -0.76 18.67
C GLU A 191 13.79 -0.60 18.13
N TYR A 192 13.70 -0.41 16.82
CA TYR A 192 12.45 -0.29 16.09
C TYR A 192 12.36 -1.39 15.03
N GLN A 193 11.13 -1.78 14.73
CA GLN A 193 10.79 -2.60 13.58
C GLN A 193 9.81 -1.83 12.70
N ALA A 194 10.03 -1.93 11.39
CA ALA A 194 9.20 -1.28 10.39
C ALA A 194 8.83 -2.25 9.27
N THR A 195 7.63 -2.03 8.72
CA THR A 195 7.16 -2.66 7.49
C THR A 195 6.58 -1.59 6.60
N GLU A 196 6.94 -1.62 5.32
CA GLU A 196 6.43 -0.70 4.31
C GLU A 196 5.95 -1.47 3.08
N PHE A 197 4.83 -1.04 2.54
CA PHE A 197 4.32 -1.43 1.23
C PHE A 197 4.53 -0.27 0.26
N ILE A 198 5.07 -0.56 -0.92
CA ILE A 198 5.44 0.43 -1.94
C ILE A 198 4.77 0.05 -3.25
N ARG A 199 4.12 1.03 -3.90
CA ARG A 199 3.53 0.86 -5.23
C ARG A 199 3.62 2.14 -6.05
N ALA A 200 4.29 2.07 -7.20
CA ALA A 200 4.25 3.07 -8.25
C ALA A 200 3.17 2.71 -9.26
N PHE A 201 2.13 3.53 -9.43
CA PHE A 201 1.25 3.46 -10.59
C PHE A 201 1.76 4.43 -11.64
N SER A 202 2.64 3.95 -12.52
CA SER A 202 3.33 4.75 -13.53
C SER A 202 2.58 4.80 -14.86
N THR A 203 1.73 3.81 -15.12
CA THR A 203 0.99 3.63 -16.38
C THR A 203 -0.39 4.32 -16.41
N ILE A 204 -0.84 4.90 -15.29
CA ILE A 204 -2.13 5.59 -15.19
C ILE A 204 -2.07 7.04 -15.67
N LYS A 205 -3.25 7.64 -15.92
CA LYS A 205 -3.39 9.03 -16.41
C LYS A 205 -2.63 10.06 -15.57
N ARG A 206 -2.63 9.90 -14.24
CA ARG A 206 -1.82 10.72 -13.33
C ARG A 206 -0.91 9.83 -12.49
N PRO A 207 0.32 9.60 -12.97
CA PRO A 207 1.25 8.71 -12.29
C PRO A 207 1.47 9.07 -10.83
N THR A 208 1.42 8.06 -9.96
CA THR A 208 1.41 8.28 -8.51
C THR A 208 2.17 7.18 -7.78
N MET A 209 2.96 7.56 -6.78
CA MET A 209 3.63 6.67 -5.83
C MET A 209 2.83 6.63 -4.53
N LEU A 210 2.52 5.43 -4.07
CA LEU A 210 1.88 5.18 -2.79
C LEU A 210 2.82 4.40 -1.87
N THR A 211 2.89 4.80 -0.61
CA THR A 211 3.47 3.99 0.46
C THR A 211 2.56 3.89 1.68
N ALA A 212 2.64 2.77 2.38
CA ALA A 212 2.01 2.56 3.69
C ALA A 212 3.02 1.89 4.62
N THR A 213 3.36 2.56 5.72
CA THR A 213 4.46 2.18 6.62
C THR A 213 3.98 2.11 8.05
N LEU A 214 4.19 0.96 8.70
CA LEU A 214 4.08 0.82 10.15
C LEU A 214 5.47 0.80 10.77
N ILE A 215 5.70 1.66 11.75
CA ILE A 215 6.93 1.73 12.54
C ILE A 215 6.56 1.60 14.01
N CYS A 216 7.20 0.69 14.73
CA CYS A 216 6.95 0.48 16.17
C CYS A 216 8.26 0.24 16.92
N PRO A 217 8.31 0.55 18.23
CA PRO A 217 9.28 -0.10 19.12
C PRO A 217 9.22 -1.61 18.90
N LYS A 218 10.38 -2.27 18.85
CA LYS A 218 10.48 -3.67 18.41
C LYS A 218 9.66 -4.64 19.27
N ASP A 219 9.53 -4.36 20.56
CA ASP A 219 8.72 -5.14 21.51
C ASP A 219 7.20 -4.88 21.40
N LYS A 220 6.81 -3.84 20.65
CA LYS A 220 5.42 -3.43 20.40
C LYS A 220 4.94 -3.73 18.98
N TYR A 221 5.87 -4.01 18.06
CA TYR A 221 5.52 -4.34 16.69
C TYR A 221 4.65 -5.60 16.61
N SER A 222 3.58 -5.55 15.82
CA SER A 222 2.67 -6.67 15.61
C SER A 222 2.17 -6.68 14.17
N THR A 223 2.28 -7.84 13.52
CA THR A 223 1.70 -8.03 12.18
C THR A 223 0.17 -8.00 12.22
N ALA A 224 -0.44 -8.47 13.31
CA ALA A 224 -1.90 -8.41 13.45
C ALA A 224 -2.41 -6.95 13.48
N VAL A 225 -1.66 -6.06 14.14
CA VAL A 225 -1.98 -4.63 14.15
C VAL A 225 -1.82 -4.03 12.76
N LEU A 226 -0.77 -4.39 12.01
CA LEU A 226 -0.61 -3.98 10.62
C LEU A 226 -1.78 -4.46 9.76
N ASP A 227 -2.15 -5.73 9.86
CA ASP A 227 -3.23 -6.34 9.09
C ASP A 227 -4.58 -5.65 9.38
N ASP A 228 -4.86 -5.34 10.65
CA ASP A 228 -6.07 -4.61 11.05
C ASP A 228 -6.09 -3.18 10.49
N LEU A 229 -4.98 -2.44 10.53
CA LEU A 229 -4.88 -1.10 9.95
C LEU A 229 -5.06 -1.12 8.43
N MET A 230 -4.47 -2.11 7.76
CA MET A 230 -4.54 -2.27 6.30
C MET A 230 -5.92 -2.74 5.83
N LYS A 231 -6.69 -3.47 6.65
CA LYS A 231 -8.05 -3.90 6.31
C LYS A 231 -8.97 -2.73 5.98
N ASP A 232 -8.80 -1.62 6.69
CA ASP A 232 -9.65 -0.45 6.55
C ASP A 232 -8.92 0.72 5.83
N THR A 233 -7.69 0.49 5.35
CA THR A 233 -6.91 1.43 4.54
C THR A 233 -6.84 0.91 3.10
N THR A 234 -7.55 1.56 2.18
CA THR A 234 -7.71 1.08 0.81
C THR A 234 -7.18 2.08 -0.21
N VAL A 235 -6.99 1.62 -1.45
CA VAL A 235 -6.62 2.47 -2.59
C VAL A 235 -7.86 2.83 -3.42
N THR A 236 -7.99 4.10 -3.77
CA THR A 236 -8.99 4.63 -4.72
C THR A 236 -8.35 4.86 -6.08
N ASP A 237 -9.12 4.66 -7.16
CA ASP A 237 -8.64 4.69 -8.55
C ASP A 237 -7.32 3.94 -8.74
N PRO A 238 -7.23 2.68 -8.28
CA PRO A 238 -6.03 1.92 -8.54
C PRO A 238 -5.83 1.81 -10.06
N GLY A 239 -4.57 1.87 -10.47
CA GLY A 239 -4.19 1.36 -11.79
C GLY A 239 -4.32 -0.16 -11.85
N PRO A 240 -3.60 -0.81 -12.78
CA PRO A 240 -3.56 -2.26 -12.84
C PRO A 240 -3.18 -2.89 -11.48
N ALA A 241 -3.82 -4.01 -11.15
CA ALA A 241 -3.59 -4.69 -9.87
C ALA A 241 -2.19 -5.32 -9.84
N ASP A 242 -1.79 -5.95 -10.95
CA ASP A 242 -0.48 -6.54 -11.20
C ASP A 242 0.52 -5.46 -11.63
N MET A 243 1.74 -5.49 -11.09
CA MET A 243 2.80 -4.53 -11.41
C MET A 243 3.39 -4.68 -12.82
N ASP A 244 3.14 -5.80 -13.49
CA ASP A 244 3.57 -6.11 -14.86
C ASP A 244 2.51 -5.79 -15.91
N GLU A 245 1.30 -5.46 -15.49
CA GLU A 245 0.24 -4.99 -16.38
C GLU A 245 0.49 -3.54 -16.83
N GLY A 246 0.13 -3.22 -18.07
CA GLY A 246 0.25 -1.86 -18.63
C GLY A 246 1.44 -1.65 -19.59
N THR A 247 2.30 -2.64 -19.81
CA THR A 247 3.23 -2.65 -20.95
C THR A 247 2.54 -3.14 -22.23
N SER A 248 1.58 -2.39 -22.73
CA SER A 248 1.02 -2.64 -24.07
C SER A 248 1.19 -1.42 -24.96
N GLY A 249 2.45 -1.13 -25.29
CA GLY A 249 2.80 -0.35 -26.47
C GLY A 249 2.94 -1.29 -27.67
N ASP A 250 1.90 -1.36 -28.49
CA ASP A 250 1.87 -1.68 -29.93
C ASP A 250 2.69 -2.87 -30.47
N GLY A 251 1.96 -3.97 -30.75
CA GLY A 251 1.91 -4.58 -32.08
C GLY A 251 3.23 -4.96 -32.75
N ALA A 252 3.78 -6.12 -32.40
CA ALA A 252 4.50 -6.96 -33.35
C ALA A 252 4.15 -8.42 -33.10
N GLY A 253 3.14 -8.90 -33.81
CA GLY A 253 2.82 -10.32 -33.87
C GLY A 253 4.07 -11.12 -34.26
N LYS A 254 4.33 -12.17 -33.49
CA LYS A 254 5.11 -13.34 -33.93
C LYS A 254 4.67 -14.53 -33.11
N ASP A 255 3.68 -15.19 -33.69
CA ASP A 255 3.59 -16.64 -33.84
C ASP A 255 3.74 -17.46 -32.57
N SER A 256 2.58 -17.81 -32.02
CA SER A 256 2.38 -19.05 -31.29
C SER A 256 2.94 -20.22 -32.12
N LYS A 257 4.16 -20.65 -31.80
CA LYS A 257 4.66 -21.93 -32.28
C LYS A 257 4.02 -23.01 -31.43
N SER A 258 2.94 -23.56 -31.96
CA SER A 258 2.38 -24.83 -31.59
C SER A 258 3.48 -25.89 -31.56
N ASP A 259 3.74 -26.44 -30.37
CA ASP A 259 4.49 -27.68 -30.23
C ASP A 259 3.63 -28.82 -30.80
N ASP A 260 3.85 -29.12 -32.08
CA ASP A 260 3.34 -30.32 -32.72
C ASP A 260 3.93 -31.54 -32.02
N LYS A 261 3.09 -32.11 -31.17
CA LYS A 261 3.20 -33.42 -30.55
C LYS A 261 3.32 -34.49 -31.65
N LYS A 262 4.55 -34.87 -31.99
CA LYS A 262 4.81 -36.00 -32.88
C LYS A 262 4.33 -37.29 -32.23
N SER A 263 3.20 -37.79 -32.72
CA SER A 263 2.68 -39.13 -32.51
C SER A 263 3.55 -40.14 -33.26
N ASP A 264 4.27 -40.99 -32.52
CA ASP A 264 4.85 -42.22 -33.08
C ASP A 264 3.74 -43.25 -33.25
N GLU A 265 3.12 -43.23 -34.43
CA GLU A 265 2.16 -44.24 -34.85
C GLU A 265 2.91 -45.45 -35.45
N LYS A 266 2.66 -46.62 -34.86
CA LYS A 266 3.12 -47.93 -35.32
C LYS A 266 2.39 -48.34 -36.60
N GLY A 267 3.13 -48.81 -37.59
CA GLY A 267 2.68 -49.67 -38.69
C GLY A 267 3.93 -50.17 -39.42
N SER A 268 4.06 -51.40 -39.94
CA SER A 268 3.19 -52.53 -40.20
C SER A 268 4.17 -53.74 -40.30
N GLY A 269 3.95 -54.92 -39.71
CA GLY A 269 3.01 -55.91 -40.25
C GLY A 269 3.54 -56.60 -41.52
N SER A 270 4.34 -57.67 -41.39
CA SER A 270 4.46 -58.72 -42.43
C SER A 270 4.85 -60.05 -41.80
N SER A 271 3.97 -61.03 -42.03
CA SER A 271 3.95 -62.41 -41.53
C SER A 271 4.78 -63.37 -42.42
N PRO A 272 4.98 -64.64 -42.02
CA PRO A 272 6.11 -65.48 -42.43
C PRO A 272 5.79 -66.38 -43.64
N LYS A 273 6.84 -66.93 -44.28
CA LYS A 273 6.83 -68.29 -44.84
C LYS A 273 8.21 -68.81 -45.23
N ASP A 274 8.40 -70.08 -44.89
CA ASP A 274 9.49 -70.98 -45.23
C ASP A 274 9.75 -71.12 -46.74
N THR A 275 11.01 -71.32 -47.11
CA THR A 275 11.50 -72.40 -48.00
C THR A 275 13.00 -72.59 -47.76
#